data_AF-A0A2T9YT59-F1
#
_entry.id   AF-A0A2T9YT59-F1
#
_cell.length_a   1.000
_cell.length_b   1.000
_cell.length_c   1.000
_cell.angle_alpha   90.00
_cell.angle_beta   90.00
_cell.angle_gamma   90.00
#
_symmetry.space_group_name_H-M   'P 1'
#
loop_
_entity.id
_entity.type
_entity.pdbx_description
1 polymer ?
#
loop_
_entity_poly.entity_id
_entity_poly.type
_entity_poly.pdbx_seq_one_letter_code
_entity_poly.pdbx_strand_id
1 'polypeptide(L)'
;MSPPKNNATTQTLEEKANLAAPKTRVSGRVWKTAKRPTIRTTMPRILKKSWEEKSAERAQKNASHKLHQEMKLQYETERQVKRDHIKERKRMRIEKERQDQYLATLSARKKMKLKRKELKAKAHAKH
;
A
#
# COMPACT_ATOMS: atom_id res chain seq x y z
N MET A 1 90.57 10.76 -33.81
CA MET A 1 90.26 11.75 -32.77
C MET A 1 88.77 12.04 -32.82
N SER A 2 88.04 11.91 -31.72
CA SER A 2 86.60 12.28 -31.60
C SER A 2 86.46 13.74 -31.08
N PRO A 3 85.24 14.32 -30.99
CA PRO A 3 84.78 15.47 -31.78
C PRO A 3 84.58 16.75 -30.93
N PRO A 4 83.91 17.79 -31.45
CA PRO A 4 82.86 18.40 -30.62
C PRO A 4 81.48 18.52 -31.31
N LYS A 5 80.47 18.26 -30.49
CA LYS A 5 79.02 18.41 -30.71
C LYS A 5 78.64 19.87 -30.51
N ASN A 6 77.52 20.33 -31.09
CA ASN A 6 76.51 21.16 -30.41
C ASN A 6 75.24 21.29 -31.28
N ASN A 7 74.16 20.69 -30.77
CA ASN A 7 72.78 20.80 -31.25
C ASN A 7 72.06 21.88 -30.44
N ALA A 8 71.51 22.90 -31.09
CA ALA A 8 70.39 23.69 -30.56
C ALA A 8 69.89 24.64 -31.65
N THR A 9 68.66 24.44 -32.15
CA THR A 9 67.65 25.48 -32.47
C THR A 9 66.48 24.82 -33.24
N THR A 10 65.60 24.09 -32.54
CA THR A 10 64.27 23.70 -33.04
C THR A 10 63.34 23.49 -31.84
N GLN A 11 63.02 24.55 -31.10
CA GLN A 11 62.05 24.51 -29.98
C GLN A 11 61.19 25.77 -29.88
N THR A 12 60.79 26.40 -30.99
CA THR A 12 60.00 27.65 -30.96
C THR A 12 58.54 27.51 -31.43
N LEU A 13 58.02 26.29 -31.64
CA LEU A 13 56.63 26.09 -32.10
C LEU A 13 55.69 25.38 -31.11
N GLU A 14 56.20 24.75 -30.04
CA GLU A 14 55.33 24.02 -29.10
C GLU A 14 54.78 24.89 -27.95
N GLU A 15 55.34 26.07 -27.70
CA GLU A 15 54.94 26.90 -26.54
C GLU A 15 53.63 27.68 -26.71
N LYS A 16 53.07 27.78 -27.93
CA LYS A 16 51.88 28.62 -28.19
C LYS A 16 50.52 27.90 -28.10
N ALA A 17 50.48 26.57 -27.90
CA ALA A 17 49.22 25.81 -27.87
C ALA A 17 48.57 25.67 -26.48
N ASN A 18 49.16 26.21 -25.40
CA ASN A 18 48.70 26.00 -24.02
C ASN A 18 47.84 27.14 -23.41
N LEU A 19 47.27 28.03 -24.21
CA LEU A 19 46.60 29.25 -23.71
C LEU A 19 45.06 29.17 -23.56
N ALA A 20 44.43 28.00 -23.71
CA ALA A 20 42.97 27.91 -23.55
C ALA A 20 42.52 26.63 -22.82
N ALA A 21 42.82 26.55 -21.54
CA ALA A 21 42.06 25.68 -20.62
C ALA A 21 41.77 26.46 -19.33
N PRO A 22 40.53 26.45 -18.81
CA PRO A 22 40.26 27.07 -17.52
C PRO A 22 41.06 26.32 -16.45
N LYS A 23 42.11 26.96 -15.92
CA LYS A 23 42.74 26.57 -14.67
C LYS A 23 41.66 26.61 -13.60
N THR A 24 41.09 25.45 -13.29
CA THR A 24 40.12 25.30 -12.20
C THR A 24 40.68 25.99 -10.97
N ARG A 25 39.91 26.92 -10.38
CA ARG A 25 40.27 27.73 -9.21
C ARG A 25 40.51 26.83 -8.00
N VAL A 26 41.72 26.28 -7.88
CA VAL A 26 42.14 25.47 -6.75
C VAL A 26 43.31 26.18 -6.10
N SER A 27 43.05 26.83 -4.96
CA SER A 27 44.11 27.33 -4.08
C SER A 27 45.06 26.17 -3.79
N GLY A 28 46.36 26.30 -4.11
CA GLY A 28 47.38 25.25 -4.23
C GLY A 28 47.71 24.41 -2.98
N ARG A 29 46.72 24.09 -2.13
CA ARG A 29 46.84 23.11 -1.06
C ARG A 29 46.50 21.73 -1.62
N VAL A 30 47.42 20.80 -1.43
CA VAL A 30 47.39 19.42 -1.96
C VAL A 30 46.11 18.65 -1.57
N TRP A 31 45.48 18.99 -0.44
CA TRP A 31 44.22 18.38 0.02
C TRP A 31 42.97 18.85 -0.74
N LYS A 32 43.08 19.88 -1.59
CA LYS A 32 41.98 20.38 -2.42
C LYS A 32 42.05 19.86 -3.86
N THR A 33 42.45 18.61 -4.05
CA THR A 33 42.45 18.00 -5.38
C THR A 33 41.05 18.04 -5.97
N ALA A 34 40.90 18.53 -7.22
CA ALA A 34 39.62 18.55 -7.91
C ALA A 34 39.09 17.11 -8.01
N LYS A 35 37.90 16.86 -7.45
CA LYS A 35 37.28 15.53 -7.49
C LYS A 35 37.04 15.17 -8.96
N ARG A 36 37.74 14.14 -9.46
CA ARG A 36 37.46 13.56 -10.78
C ARG A 36 36.20 12.71 -10.66
N PRO A 37 35.29 12.73 -11.65
CA PRO A 37 34.15 11.82 -11.66
C PRO A 37 34.65 10.38 -11.60
N THR A 38 34.15 9.60 -10.65
CA THR A 38 34.50 8.18 -10.53
C THR A 38 33.91 7.42 -11.71
N ILE A 39 34.76 7.02 -12.65
CA ILE A 39 34.37 6.13 -13.75
C ILE A 39 34.18 4.73 -13.15
N ARG A 40 32.93 4.32 -12.95
CA ARG A 40 32.62 2.96 -12.50
C ARG A 40 32.80 2.00 -13.68
N THR A 41 33.76 1.10 -13.55
CA THR A 41 34.05 0.07 -14.57
C THR A 41 32.98 -1.02 -14.61
N THR A 42 32.24 -1.22 -13.52
CA THR A 42 31.20 -2.24 -13.41
C THR A 42 29.80 -1.63 -13.44
N MET A 43 29.00 -2.09 -14.40
CA MET A 43 27.59 -1.73 -14.48
C MET A 43 26.77 -2.47 -13.41
N PRO A 44 25.88 -1.78 -12.68
CA PRO A 44 24.93 -2.42 -11.77
C PRO A 44 24.10 -3.50 -12.48
N ARG A 45 23.82 -4.62 -11.80
CA ARG A 45 23.09 -5.77 -12.35
C ARG A 45 21.71 -5.41 -12.90
N ILE A 46 21.06 -4.40 -12.34
CA ILE A 46 19.73 -3.90 -12.77
C ILE A 46 19.79 -3.23 -14.15
N LEU A 47 20.91 -2.55 -14.45
CA LEU A 47 21.12 -1.89 -15.73
C LEU A 47 21.59 -2.87 -16.82
N LYS A 48 22.13 -4.03 -16.42
CA LYS A 48 22.49 -5.13 -17.34
C LYS A 48 21.30 -5.90 -17.91
N LYS A 49 20.11 -5.79 -17.29
CA LYS A 49 18.91 -6.48 -17.77
C LYS A 49 18.40 -5.86 -19.06
N SER A 50 18.04 -6.71 -20.02
CA SER A 50 17.38 -6.28 -21.25
C SER A 50 15.98 -5.70 -20.94
N TRP A 51 15.42 -4.95 -21.88
CA TRP A 51 14.05 -4.46 -21.76
C TRP A 51 13.05 -5.62 -21.66
N GLU A 52 13.27 -6.70 -22.42
CA GLU A 52 12.43 -7.89 -22.43
C GLU A 52 12.39 -8.57 -21.06
N GLU A 53 13.54 -8.76 -20.41
CA GLU A 53 13.61 -9.30 -19.05
C GLU A 53 12.83 -8.44 -18.05
N LYS A 54 12.97 -7.11 -18.14
CA LYS A 54 12.23 -6.18 -17.26
C LYS A 54 10.73 -6.23 -17.52
N SER A 55 10.31 -6.41 -18.77
CA SER A 55 8.91 -6.52 -19.16
C SER A 55 8.31 -7.83 -18.65
N ALA A 56 9.02 -8.95 -18.82
CA ALA A 56 8.62 -10.26 -18.31
C ALA A 56 8.48 -10.27 -16.78
N GLU A 57 9.44 -9.70 -16.05
CA GLU A 57 9.37 -9.55 -14.59
C GLU A 57 8.17 -8.70 -14.16
N ARG A 58 7.87 -7.62 -14.89
CA ARG A 58 6.72 -6.76 -14.60
C ARG A 58 5.40 -7.50 -14.88
N ALA A 59 5.32 -8.24 -15.98
CA ALA A 59 4.14 -9.03 -16.32
C ALA A 59 3.86 -10.09 -15.24
N GLN A 60 4.88 -10.80 -14.78
CA GLN A 60 4.77 -11.78 -13.69
C GLN A 60 4.31 -11.14 -12.38
N LYS A 61 4.91 -10.00 -11.99
CA LYS A 61 4.49 -9.25 -10.78
C LYS A 61 3.06 -8.75 -10.87
N ASN A 62 2.64 -8.27 -12.04
CA ASN A 62 1.27 -7.82 -12.24
C ASN A 62 0.28 -8.99 -12.18
N ALA A 63 0.63 -10.15 -12.74
CA ALA A 63 -0.19 -11.35 -12.68
C ALA A 63 -0.36 -11.83 -11.23
N SER A 64 0.73 -11.92 -10.46
CA SER A 64 0.66 -12.33 -9.05
C SER A 64 -0.10 -11.33 -8.19
N HIS A 65 0.06 -10.03 -8.45
CA HIS A 65 -0.68 -9.00 -7.73
C HIS A 65 -2.19 -9.06 -8.01
N LYS A 66 -2.58 -9.26 -9.28
CA LYS A 66 -3.99 -9.44 -9.66
C LYS A 66 -4.59 -10.65 -8.98
N LEU A 67 -3.91 -11.80 -9.03
CA LEU A 67 -4.37 -13.02 -8.36
C LEU A 67 -4.56 -12.80 -6.86
N HIS A 68 -3.61 -12.12 -6.21
CA HIS A 68 -3.72 -11.80 -4.79
C HIS A 68 -4.92 -10.88 -4.49
N GLN A 69 -5.17 -9.88 -5.33
CA GLN A 69 -6.34 -9.01 -5.18
C GLN A 69 -7.65 -9.79 -5.34
N GLU A 70 -7.74 -10.66 -6.35
CA GLU A 70 -8.91 -11.51 -6.60
C GLU A 70 -9.19 -12.43 -5.41
N MET A 71 -8.17 -13.10 -4.87
CA MET A 71 -8.30 -13.94 -3.68
C MET A 71 -8.77 -13.15 -2.46
N LYS A 72 -8.23 -11.95 -2.25
CA LYS A 72 -8.61 -11.09 -1.13
C LYS A 72 -10.07 -10.64 -1.24
N LEU A 73 -10.50 -10.24 -2.44
CA LEU A 73 -11.88 -9.86 -2.71
C LEU A 73 -12.83 -11.03 -2.45
N GLN A 74 -12.52 -12.22 -2.94
CA GLN A 74 -13.32 -13.43 -2.67
C GLN A 74 -13.45 -13.69 -1.17
N TYR A 75 -12.33 -13.69 -0.44
CA TYR A 75 -12.35 -13.90 1.01
C TYR A 75 -13.18 -12.84 1.76
N GLU A 76 -13.03 -11.56 1.40
CA GLU A 76 -13.77 -10.47 2.04
C GLU A 76 -15.27 -10.55 1.75
N THR A 77 -15.66 -10.89 0.52
CA THR A 77 -17.08 -11.07 0.15
C THR A 77 -17.73 -12.22 0.93
N GLU A 78 -17.08 -13.39 1.01
CA GLU A 78 -17.59 -14.51 1.80
C GLU A 78 -17.73 -14.17 3.29
N ARG A 79 -16.71 -13.48 3.84
CA ARG A 79 -16.74 -13.04 5.24
C ARG A 79 -17.89 -12.06 5.48
N GLN A 80 -18.14 -11.17 4.52
CA GLN A 80 -19.21 -10.19 4.61
C GLN A 80 -20.59 -10.85 4.52
N VAL A 81 -20.79 -11.79 3.59
CA VAL A 81 -22.02 -12.58 3.47
C VAL A 81 -22.33 -13.32 4.77
N LYS A 82 -21.33 -13.96 5.38
CA LYS A 82 -21.49 -14.65 6.68
C LYS A 82 -21.93 -13.68 7.79
N ARG A 83 -21.32 -12.49 7.85
CA ARG A 83 -21.67 -11.46 8.83
C ARG A 83 -23.10 -10.95 8.64
N ASP A 84 -23.49 -10.67 7.40
CA ASP A 84 -24.79 -10.10 7.10
C ASP A 84 -25.89 -11.13 7.38
N HIS A 85 -25.69 -12.40 7.05
CA HIS A 85 -26.60 -13.46 7.41
C HIS A 85 -26.79 -13.62 8.94
N ILE A 86 -25.72 -13.50 9.73
CA ILE A 86 -25.82 -13.52 11.20
C ILE A 86 -26.60 -12.31 11.70
N LYS A 87 -26.34 -11.11 11.15
CA LYS A 87 -27.08 -9.89 11.50
C LYS A 87 -28.56 -10.04 11.19
N GLU A 88 -28.91 -10.55 10.01
CA GLU A 88 -30.30 -10.78 9.63
C GLU A 88 -31.00 -11.78 10.54
N ARG A 89 -30.34 -12.92 10.86
CA ARG A 89 -30.88 -13.87 11.85
C ARG A 89 -31.12 -13.23 13.21
N LYS A 90 -30.22 -12.36 13.66
CA LYS A 90 -30.35 -11.65 14.92
C LYS A 90 -31.50 -10.63 14.87
N ARG A 91 -31.63 -9.87 13.77
CA ARG A 91 -32.74 -8.92 13.55
C ARG A 91 -34.09 -9.63 13.58
N MET A 92 -34.23 -10.73 12.83
CA MET A 92 -35.45 -11.53 12.80
C MET A 92 -35.81 -12.10 14.18
N ARG A 93 -34.82 -12.58 14.94
CA ARG A 93 -35.06 -13.07 16.31
C ARG A 93 -35.56 -11.96 17.24
N ILE A 94 -34.89 -10.81 17.25
CA ILE A 94 -35.25 -9.67 18.10
C ILE A 94 -36.66 -9.18 17.76
N GLU A 95 -36.99 -9.06 16.48
CA GLU A 95 -38.31 -8.58 16.07
C GLU A 95 -39.40 -9.60 16.44
N LYS A 96 -39.12 -10.90 16.31
CA LYS A 96 -40.03 -11.95 16.77
C LYS A 96 -40.25 -11.88 18.28
N GLU A 97 -39.17 -11.79 19.07
CA GLU A 97 -39.25 -11.67 20.53
C GLU A 97 -40.05 -10.44 20.95
N ARG A 98 -39.87 -9.31 20.26
CA ARG A 98 -40.64 -8.07 20.48
C ARG A 98 -42.14 -8.27 20.22
N GLN A 99 -42.49 -8.93 19.12
CA GLN A 99 -43.87 -9.24 18.77
C GLN A 99 -44.51 -10.21 19.79
N ASP A 100 -43.78 -11.26 20.17
CA ASP A 100 -44.23 -12.24 21.17
C ASP A 100 -44.46 -11.59 22.53
N GLN A 101 -43.56 -10.69 22.97
CA GLN A 101 -43.73 -9.91 24.19
C GLN A 101 -44.97 -9.01 24.10
N TYR A 102 -45.16 -8.31 22.98
CA TYR A 102 -46.33 -7.47 22.79
C TYR A 102 -47.63 -8.28 22.85
N LEU A 103 -47.72 -9.40 22.14
CA LEU A 103 -48.86 -10.31 22.17
C LEU A 103 -49.11 -10.88 23.57
N ALA A 104 -48.05 -11.24 24.30
CA ALA A 104 -48.13 -11.69 25.68
C ALA A 104 -48.76 -10.62 26.57
N THR A 105 -48.33 -9.35 26.47
CA THR A 105 -48.91 -8.25 27.26
C THR A 105 -50.39 -8.02 26.94
N LEU A 106 -50.78 -8.08 25.66
CA LEU A 106 -52.19 -7.96 25.24
C LEU A 106 -53.03 -9.10 25.77
N SER A 107 -52.54 -10.34 25.67
CA SER A 107 -53.22 -11.53 26.17
C SER A 107 -53.42 -11.46 27.70
N ALA A 108 -52.41 -10.98 28.43
CA ALA A 108 -52.48 -10.77 29.87
C ALA A 108 -53.52 -9.71 30.24
N ARG A 109 -53.53 -8.57 29.53
CA ARG A 109 -54.54 -7.52 29.72
C ARG A 109 -55.96 -8.03 29.46
N LYS A 110 -56.16 -8.83 28.40
CA LYS A 110 -57.46 -9.44 28.07
C LYS A 110 -57.92 -10.40 29.16
N LYS A 111 -57.02 -11.28 29.64
CA LYS A 111 -57.30 -12.21 30.76
C LYS A 111 -57.69 -11.44 32.03
N MET A 112 -56.97 -10.37 32.37
CA MET A 112 -57.31 -9.53 33.53
C MET A 112 -58.68 -8.86 33.39
N LYS A 113 -59.05 -8.41 32.19
CA LYS A 113 -60.37 -7.82 31.92
C LYS A 113 -61.50 -8.85 32.11
N LEU A 114 -61.31 -10.09 31.64
CA LEU A 114 -62.27 -11.17 31.85
C LEU A 114 -62.42 -11.52 33.34
N LYS A 115 -61.30 -11.71 34.05
CA LYS A 115 -61.30 -11.93 35.51
C LYS A 115 -62.04 -10.82 36.26
N ARG A 116 -61.82 -9.55 35.90
CA ARG A 116 -62.56 -8.42 36.50
C ARG A 116 -64.07 -8.49 36.25
N LYS A 117 -64.50 -8.90 35.05
CA LYS A 117 -65.92 -9.09 34.73
C LYS A 117 -66.54 -10.23 35.53
N GLU A 118 -65.86 -11.37 35.61
CA GLU A 118 -66.30 -12.54 36.39
C GLU A 118 -66.45 -12.18 37.87
N LEU A 119 -65.47 -11.48 38.45
CA LEU A 119 -65.55 -11.00 39.83
C LEU A 119 -66.73 -10.06 40.05
N LYS A 120 -66.99 -9.13 39.12
CA LYS A 120 -68.14 -8.22 39.19
C LYS A 120 -69.48 -8.97 39.08
N ALA A 121 -69.59 -9.93 38.16
CA ALA A 121 -70.78 -10.76 38.02
C ALA A 121 -71.03 -11.60 39.28
N LYS A 122 -69.98 -12.20 39.85
CA LYS A 122 -70.07 -12.96 41.10
C LYS A 122 -70.47 -12.10 42.29
N ALA A 123 -70.02 -10.84 42.36
CA ALA A 123 -70.43 -9.91 43.39
C ALA A 123 -71.91 -9.53 43.26
N HIS A 124 -72.38 -9.27 42.03
CA HIS A 124 -73.79 -8.95 41.76
C HIS A 124 -74.72 -10.15 41.99
N ALA A 125 -74.28 -11.38 41.73
CA ALA A 125 -75.09 -12.58 41.97
C ALA A 125 -75.22 -12.96 43.46
N LYS A 126 -74.47 -12.30 44.35
CA LYS A 126 -74.50 -12.51 45.80
C LYS A 126 -75.36 -11.48 46.55
N HIS A 127 -75.79 -10.42 45.88
CA HIS A 127 -76.74 -9.42 46.38
C HIS A 127 -78.09 -9.65 45.71
#